data_AF-A0A423JZH2-F1
#
_entry.id   AF-A0A423JZH2-F1
#
_cell.length_a   1.000
_cell.length_b   1.000
_cell.length_c   1.000
_cell.angle_alpha   90.00
_cell.angle_beta   90.00
_cell.angle_gamma   90.00
#
_symmetry.space_group_name_H-M   'P 1'
#
loop_
_entity.id
_entity.type
_entity.pdbx_description
1 polymer ?
#
loop_
_entity_poly.entity_id
_entity_poly.type
_entity_poly.pdbx_seq_one_letter_code
_entity_poly.pdbx_strand_id
1 'polypeptide(L)'
;MTDFCKCKCTSQNSLSVFLQNYVGHFVTLLAVVITVIGGFLTFNHQWEMNRHDRLVSDAHKVSDDLTVLLFSDLKYLKVLNDSVSKGESWEEFLQGPYAEYLARKEVWRRDVIIMHYKVERYFGGDIANDLINTEKLISGASYEDLSSPSPCATTADAERSLMVTSDVIECQVRMAAYLKMKLSKDSDDVFGDITRDISLSRSNAENMRLYDRNIVSYIRAVNSRLTSLGEVSVQPLIEK
;
A
#
# COMPACT_ATOMS: atom_id res chain seq x y z
N MET A 1 -33.47 -100.73 33.28
CA MET A 1 -33.08 -99.66 34.23
C MET A 1 -31.94 -98.91 33.58
N THR A 2 -32.26 -97.90 32.75
CA THR A 2 -32.33 -96.47 33.13
C THR A 2 -30.91 -95.93 33.40
N ASP A 3 -30.39 -94.87 32.78
CA ASP A 3 -31.02 -93.84 31.97
C ASP A 3 -29.96 -92.78 31.54
N PHE A 4 -30.35 -91.94 30.58
CA PHE A 4 -29.89 -90.58 30.29
C PHE A 4 -28.50 -90.28 29.69
N CYS A 5 -28.51 -90.21 28.35
CA CYS A 5 -27.80 -89.20 27.55
C CYS A 5 -27.91 -87.79 28.16
N LYS A 6 -26.77 -87.17 28.47
CA LYS A 6 -26.68 -85.70 28.62
C LYS A 6 -26.26 -85.08 27.29
N CYS A 7 -27.25 -84.69 26.49
CA CYS A 7 -27.05 -83.68 25.46
C CYS A 7 -26.69 -82.36 26.14
N LYS A 8 -25.43 -81.94 26.02
CA LYS A 8 -24.98 -80.60 26.41
C LYS A 8 -25.46 -79.65 25.32
N CYS A 9 -26.62 -79.04 25.51
CA CYS A 9 -27.10 -77.96 24.65
C CYS A 9 -26.16 -76.75 24.81
N THR A 10 -25.23 -76.58 23.88
CA THR A 10 -24.49 -75.32 23.69
C THR A 10 -25.43 -74.32 22.99
N SER A 11 -26.42 -73.82 23.75
CA SER A 11 -27.34 -72.77 23.31
C SER A 11 -27.17 -71.55 24.22
N GLN A 12 -25.96 -71.01 24.25
CA GLN A 12 -25.66 -69.68 24.75
C GLN A 12 -24.59 -69.10 23.83
N ASN A 13 -24.96 -68.09 23.03
CA ASN A 13 -24.10 -67.04 22.43
C ASN A 13 -24.58 -66.51 21.07
N SER A 14 -25.85 -66.66 20.67
CA SER A 14 -26.33 -65.93 19.48
C SER A 14 -26.68 -64.47 19.79
N LEU A 15 -27.27 -64.19 20.96
CA LEU A 15 -27.76 -62.85 21.33
C LEU A 15 -26.65 -61.90 21.81
N SER A 16 -25.64 -62.42 22.51
CA SER A 16 -24.46 -61.65 22.95
C SER A 16 -23.59 -61.21 21.77
N VAL A 17 -23.40 -62.08 20.78
CA VAL A 17 -22.68 -61.78 19.52
C VAL A 17 -23.46 -60.78 18.67
N PHE A 18 -24.80 -60.88 18.62
CA PHE A 18 -25.64 -59.92 17.90
C PHE A 18 -25.60 -58.51 18.53
N LEU A 19 -25.68 -58.42 19.85
CA LEU A 19 -25.59 -57.15 20.59
C LEU A 19 -24.17 -56.54 20.49
N GLN A 20 -23.10 -57.35 20.54
CA GLN A 20 -21.73 -56.87 20.35
C GLN A 20 -21.51 -56.31 18.94
N ASN A 21 -22.02 -56.96 17.90
CA ASN A 21 -21.90 -56.47 16.53
C ASN A 21 -22.68 -55.17 16.33
N TYR A 22 -23.90 -55.06 16.88
CA TYR A 22 -24.72 -53.85 16.73
C TYR A 22 -24.11 -52.63 17.45
N VAL A 23 -23.60 -52.82 18.66
CA VAL A 23 -22.90 -51.77 19.42
C VAL A 23 -21.58 -51.39 18.73
N GLY A 24 -20.84 -52.36 18.19
CA GLY A 24 -19.61 -52.11 17.41
C GLY A 24 -19.86 -51.30 16.14
N HIS A 25 -20.94 -51.59 15.41
CA HIS A 25 -21.35 -50.81 14.24
C HIS A 25 -21.80 -49.39 14.61
N PHE A 26 -22.52 -49.22 15.72
CA PHE A 26 -22.93 -47.90 16.19
C PHE A 26 -21.73 -47.02 16.59
N VAL A 27 -20.76 -47.58 17.34
CA VAL A 27 -19.55 -46.85 17.76
C VAL A 27 -18.67 -46.48 16.57
N THR A 28 -18.52 -47.37 15.59
CA THR A 28 -17.74 -47.07 14.38
C THR A 28 -18.41 -46.00 13.51
N LEU A 29 -19.73 -46.02 13.37
CA LEU A 29 -20.48 -45.00 12.64
C LEU A 29 -20.39 -43.64 13.33
N LEU A 30 -20.49 -43.60 14.67
CA LEU A 30 -20.28 -42.39 15.46
C LEU A 30 -18.85 -41.85 15.31
N ALA A 31 -17.84 -42.71 15.36
CA ALA A 31 -16.44 -42.32 15.16
C ALA A 31 -16.22 -41.72 13.77
N VAL A 32 -16.78 -42.33 12.72
CA VAL A 32 -16.71 -41.79 11.35
C VAL A 32 -17.38 -40.42 11.27
N VAL A 33 -18.57 -40.24 11.85
CA VAL A 33 -19.27 -38.95 11.86
C VAL A 33 -18.45 -37.88 12.59
N ILE A 34 -17.89 -38.21 13.76
CA ILE A 34 -17.03 -37.29 14.52
C ILE A 34 -15.77 -36.93 13.73
N THR A 35 -15.12 -37.90 13.09
CA THR A 35 -13.92 -37.65 12.27
C THR A 35 -14.23 -36.81 11.04
N VAL A 36 -15.36 -37.02 10.37
CA VAL A 36 -15.78 -36.23 9.21
C VAL A 36 -16.10 -34.78 9.61
N ILE A 37 -16.88 -34.59 10.68
CA ILE A 37 -17.21 -33.25 11.18
C ILE A 37 -15.95 -32.54 11.70
N GLY A 38 -15.12 -33.23 12.48
CA GLY A 38 -13.84 -32.72 12.96
C GLY A 38 -12.92 -32.32 11.81
N GLY A 39 -12.78 -33.17 10.79
CA GLY A 39 -12.00 -32.89 9.59
C GLY A 39 -12.53 -31.69 8.81
N PHE A 40 -13.86 -31.54 8.68
CA PHE A 40 -14.48 -30.40 8.02
C PHE A 40 -14.21 -29.08 8.76
N LEU A 41 -14.32 -29.07 10.09
CA LEU A 41 -14.05 -27.89 10.92
C LEU A 41 -12.57 -27.50 10.85
N THR A 42 -11.65 -28.46 10.99
CA THR A 42 -10.21 -28.20 10.88
C THR A 42 -9.83 -27.72 9.48
N PHE A 43 -10.41 -28.30 8.43
CA PHE A 43 -10.16 -27.88 7.05
C PHE A 43 -10.61 -26.43 6.82
N ASN A 44 -11.83 -26.06 7.25
CA ASN A 44 -12.32 -24.69 7.11
C ASN A 44 -11.44 -23.70 7.89
N HIS A 45 -11.07 -24.05 9.12
CA HIS A 45 -10.20 -23.19 9.92
C HIS A 45 -8.82 -22.99 9.28
N GLN A 46 -8.18 -24.06 8.79
CA GLN A 46 -6.91 -23.97 8.07
C GLN A 46 -7.02 -23.15 6.79
N TRP A 47 -8.13 -23.28 6.07
CA TRP A 47 -8.39 -22.53 4.86
C TRP A 47 -8.55 -21.02 5.12
N GLU A 48 -9.22 -20.65 6.21
CA GLU A 48 -9.34 -19.26 6.66
C GLU A 48 -7.98 -18.68 7.07
N MET A 49 -7.20 -19.42 7.87
CA MET A 49 -5.85 -19.01 8.28
C MET A 49 -4.93 -18.81 7.07
N ASN A 50 -4.90 -19.76 6.13
CA ASN A 50 -4.08 -19.64 4.92
C ASN A 50 -4.47 -18.43 4.05
N ARG A 51 -5.76 -18.10 3.98
CA ARG A 51 -6.22 -16.89 3.28
C ARG A 51 -5.78 -15.63 4.00
N HIS A 52 -5.90 -15.60 5.32
CA HIS A 52 -5.49 -14.47 6.14
C HIS A 52 -3.98 -14.21 5.99
N ASP A 53 -3.15 -15.24 6.16
CA ASP A 53 -1.70 -15.14 6.03
C ASP A 53 -1.28 -14.63 4.65
N ARG A 54 -1.95 -15.11 3.59
CA ARG A 54 -1.72 -14.63 2.23
C ARG A 54 -2.10 -13.16 2.06
N LEU A 55 -3.24 -12.73 2.60
CA LEU A 55 -3.67 -11.33 2.54
C LEU A 55 -2.68 -10.41 3.26
N VAL A 56 -2.23 -10.81 4.46
CA VAL A 56 -1.23 -10.07 5.22
C VAL A 56 0.09 -10.01 4.46
N SER A 57 0.56 -11.13 3.90
CA SER A 57 1.78 -11.17 3.09
C SER A 57 1.70 -10.28 1.84
N ASP A 58 0.59 -10.32 1.11
CA ASP A 58 0.37 -9.45 -0.05
C ASP A 58 0.34 -7.96 0.38
N ALA A 59 -0.29 -7.64 1.52
CA ALA A 59 -0.30 -6.27 2.06
C ALA A 59 1.11 -5.77 2.42
N HIS A 60 1.94 -6.61 3.06
CA HIS A 60 3.35 -6.29 3.33
C HIS A 60 4.10 -5.96 2.04
N LYS A 61 3.95 -6.79 1.01
CA LYS A 61 4.58 -6.55 -0.29
C LYS A 61 4.14 -5.22 -0.91
N VAL A 62 2.85 -4.90 -0.84
CA VAL A 62 2.33 -3.61 -1.32
C VAL A 62 2.95 -2.44 -0.56
N SER A 63 3.09 -2.55 0.76
CA SER A 63 3.74 -1.52 1.59
C SER A 63 5.21 -1.31 1.23
N ASP A 64 5.96 -2.39 0.98
CA ASP A 64 7.37 -2.34 0.59
C ASP A 64 7.54 -1.71 -0.80
N ASP A 65 6.77 -2.19 -1.80
CA ASP A 65 6.79 -1.67 -3.16
C ASP A 65 6.41 -0.18 -3.19
N LEU A 66 5.40 0.22 -2.42
CA LEU A 66 4.97 1.62 -2.26
C LEU A 66 6.07 2.49 -1.65
N THR A 67 6.77 1.99 -0.63
CA THR A 67 7.87 2.71 0.02
C THR A 67 8.98 3.01 -0.99
N VAL A 68 9.39 2.01 -1.77
CA VAL A 68 10.40 2.17 -2.82
C VAL A 68 9.95 3.18 -3.86
N LEU A 69 8.69 3.10 -4.28
CA LEU A 69 8.11 3.99 -5.29
C LEU A 69 8.13 5.47 -4.84
N LEU A 70 7.75 5.76 -3.60
CA LEU A 70 7.74 7.12 -3.05
C LEU A 70 9.15 7.70 -2.91
N PHE A 71 10.09 6.91 -2.36
CA PHE A 71 11.47 7.37 -2.23
C PHE A 71 12.18 7.51 -3.58
N SER A 72 11.76 6.75 -4.60
CA SER A 72 12.29 6.91 -5.94
C SER A 72 11.97 8.28 -6.54
N ASP A 73 10.75 8.80 -6.36
CA ASP A 73 10.40 10.14 -6.85
C ASP A 73 11.12 11.25 -6.08
N LEU A 74 11.16 11.15 -4.74
CA LEU A 74 11.95 12.07 -3.91
C LEU A 74 13.41 12.14 -4.38
N LYS A 75 14.00 11.00 -4.75
CA LYS A 75 15.37 10.95 -5.29
C LYS A 75 15.46 11.71 -6.62
N TYR A 76 14.53 11.50 -7.56
CA TYR A 76 14.57 12.19 -8.86
C TYR A 76 14.31 13.68 -8.74
N LEU A 77 13.40 14.10 -7.85
CA LEU A 77 13.17 15.51 -7.51
C LEU A 77 14.42 16.15 -6.91
N LYS A 78 15.15 15.46 -6.02
CA LYS A 78 16.44 15.93 -5.49
C LYS A 78 17.47 16.14 -6.60
N VAL A 79 17.62 15.16 -7.50
CA VAL A 79 18.55 15.27 -8.64
C VAL A 79 18.19 16.46 -9.54
N LEU A 80 16.90 16.66 -9.82
CA LEU A 80 16.42 17.80 -10.60
C LEU A 80 16.69 19.13 -9.90
N ASN A 81 16.44 19.24 -8.60
CA ASN A 81 16.71 20.45 -7.83
C ASN A 81 18.21 20.76 -7.73
N ASP A 82 19.05 19.73 -7.61
CA ASP A 82 20.50 19.88 -7.57
C ASP A 82 21.07 20.37 -8.90
N SER A 83 20.49 20.00 -10.05
CA SER A 83 20.94 20.49 -11.36
C SER A 83 20.74 21.99 -11.51
N VAL A 84 19.64 22.53 -10.98
CA VAL A 84 19.40 23.98 -10.90
C VAL A 84 20.48 24.67 -10.07
N SER A 85 20.96 24.03 -9.00
CA SER A 85 21.98 24.58 -8.11
C SER A 85 23.37 24.61 -8.76
N LYS A 86 23.65 23.69 -9.70
CA LYS A 86 24.94 23.59 -10.42
C LYS A 86 25.16 24.67 -11.48
N GLY A 87 24.12 25.44 -11.82
CA GLY A 87 24.24 26.57 -12.75
C GLY A 87 24.29 26.16 -14.22
N GLU A 88 23.66 25.04 -14.57
CA GLU A 88 23.44 24.66 -15.96
C GLU A 88 22.64 25.75 -16.71
N SER A 89 22.93 25.94 -17.99
CA SER A 89 22.11 26.83 -18.84
C SER A 89 20.69 26.28 -19.00
N TRP A 90 19.75 27.14 -19.39
CA TRP A 90 18.35 26.72 -19.57
C TRP A 90 18.20 25.62 -20.63
N GLU A 91 18.88 25.73 -21.77
CA GLU A 91 18.88 24.69 -22.79
C GLU A 91 19.47 23.36 -22.26
N GLU A 92 20.56 23.39 -21.50
CA GLU A 92 21.16 22.19 -20.89
C GLU A 92 20.22 21.56 -19.85
N PHE A 93 19.59 22.38 -19.01
CA PHE A 93 18.60 21.93 -18.03
C PHE A 93 17.42 21.21 -18.72
N LEU A 94 16.88 21.81 -19.78
CA LEU A 94 15.74 21.25 -20.52
C LEU A 94 16.08 19.94 -21.22
N GLN A 95 17.24 19.87 -21.89
CA GLN A 95 17.63 18.71 -22.70
C GLN A 95 18.25 17.57 -21.86
N GLY A 96 18.79 17.87 -20.68
CA GLY A 96 19.40 16.90 -19.79
C GLY A 96 18.49 16.55 -18.59
N PRO A 97 18.71 17.13 -17.40
CA PRO A 97 18.03 16.71 -16.17
C PRO A 97 16.50 16.75 -16.25
N TYR A 98 15.93 17.75 -16.92
CA TYR A 98 14.48 17.89 -17.02
C TYR A 98 13.86 16.82 -17.90
N ALA A 99 14.41 16.60 -19.11
CA ALA A 99 13.97 15.53 -19.99
C ALA A 99 14.07 14.15 -19.31
N GLU A 100 15.18 13.88 -18.61
CA GLU A 100 15.33 12.65 -17.84
C GLU A 100 14.29 12.53 -16.71
N TYR A 101 14.03 13.62 -16.00
CA TYR A 101 13.01 13.63 -14.96
C TYR A 101 11.62 13.34 -15.53
N LEU A 102 11.23 13.96 -16.65
CA LEU A 102 9.93 13.72 -17.28
C LEU A 102 9.73 12.26 -17.69
N ALA A 103 10.74 11.64 -18.31
CA ALA A 103 10.68 10.22 -18.68
C ALA A 103 10.47 9.31 -17.45
N ARG A 104 11.09 9.65 -16.33
CA ARG A 104 10.94 8.91 -15.06
C ARG A 104 9.60 9.22 -14.37
N LYS A 105 9.13 10.45 -14.44
CA LYS A 105 7.84 10.90 -13.89
C LYS A 105 6.67 10.20 -14.56
N GLU A 106 6.73 9.97 -15.86
CA GLU A 106 5.68 9.23 -16.58
C GLU A 106 5.52 7.80 -16.05
N VAL A 107 6.65 7.10 -15.89
CA VAL A 107 6.71 5.75 -15.30
C VAL A 107 6.19 5.78 -13.86
N TRP A 108 6.70 6.71 -13.06
CA TRP A 108 6.31 6.84 -11.66
C TRP A 108 4.81 7.11 -11.50
N ARG A 109 4.24 8.04 -12.29
CA ARG A 109 2.82 8.39 -12.24
C ARG A 109 1.95 7.17 -12.53
N ARG A 110 2.28 6.38 -13.56
CA ARG A 110 1.56 5.14 -13.85
C ARG A 110 1.62 4.16 -12.67
N ASP A 111 2.81 3.97 -12.11
CA ASP A 111 3.02 3.00 -11.05
C ASP A 111 2.33 3.45 -9.74
N VAL A 112 2.28 4.76 -9.46
CA VAL A 112 1.54 5.34 -8.34
C VAL A 112 0.04 5.13 -8.50
N ILE A 113 -0.52 5.32 -9.71
CA ILE A 113 -1.95 5.03 -9.99
C ILE A 113 -2.28 3.55 -9.74
N ILE A 114 -1.43 2.63 -10.19
CA ILE A 114 -1.60 1.21 -9.90
C ILE A 114 -1.54 0.96 -8.39
N MET A 115 -0.61 1.63 -7.70
CA MET A 115 -0.44 1.49 -6.27
C MET A 115 -1.62 2.04 -5.48
N HIS A 116 -2.28 3.10 -5.94
CA HIS A 116 -3.50 3.63 -5.31
C HIS A 116 -4.57 2.54 -5.16
N TYR A 117 -4.89 1.79 -6.22
CA TYR A 117 -5.89 0.72 -6.14
C TYR A 117 -5.45 -0.45 -5.25
N LYS A 118 -4.14 -0.76 -5.20
CA LYS A 118 -3.62 -1.77 -4.27
C LYS A 118 -3.74 -1.28 -2.83
N VAL A 119 -3.40 -0.02 -2.57
CA VAL A 119 -3.49 0.58 -1.25
C VAL A 119 -4.95 0.64 -0.79
N GLU A 120 -5.87 1.05 -1.65
CA GLU A 120 -7.30 1.05 -1.36
C GLU A 120 -7.78 -0.34 -0.95
N ARG A 121 -7.37 -1.38 -1.69
CA ARG A 121 -7.75 -2.77 -1.43
C ARG A 121 -7.27 -3.30 -0.09
N TYR A 122 -6.04 -2.98 0.32
CA TYR A 122 -5.42 -3.56 1.52
C TYR A 122 -5.48 -2.66 2.75
N PHE A 123 -5.47 -1.33 2.58
CA PHE A 123 -5.31 -0.36 3.66
C PHE A 123 -6.47 0.64 3.79
N GLY A 124 -7.38 0.70 2.83
CA GLY A 124 -8.55 1.57 2.85
C GLY A 124 -8.43 2.79 1.93
N GLY A 125 -9.59 3.34 1.55
CA GLY A 125 -9.70 4.46 0.61
C GLY A 125 -9.20 5.80 1.18
N ASP A 126 -9.25 6.00 2.50
CA ASP A 126 -8.68 7.16 3.18
C ASP A 126 -7.17 7.27 2.91
N ILE A 127 -6.44 6.18 3.13
CA ILE A 127 -5.00 6.10 2.86
C ILE A 127 -4.70 6.17 1.35
N ALA A 128 -5.57 5.61 0.51
CA ALA A 128 -5.39 5.67 -0.94
C ALA A 128 -5.53 7.12 -1.48
N ASN A 129 -6.46 7.90 -0.94
CA ASN A 129 -6.71 9.29 -1.35
C ASN A 129 -5.55 10.24 -0.98
N ASP A 130 -4.85 9.96 0.12
CA ASP A 130 -3.64 10.68 0.50
C ASP A 130 -2.47 10.43 -0.49
N LEU A 131 -2.47 9.31 -1.21
CA LEU A 131 -1.49 9.03 -2.27
C LEU A 131 -1.83 9.77 -3.56
N ILE A 132 -3.09 9.67 -4.00
CA ILE A 132 -3.62 10.26 -5.23
C ILE A 132 -5.03 10.79 -5.00
N ASN A 133 -5.27 12.02 -5.43
CA ASN A 133 -6.62 12.51 -5.65
C ASN A 133 -7.13 12.07 -7.04
N THR A 134 -7.96 11.02 -7.07
CA THR A 134 -8.49 10.42 -8.30
C THR A 134 -9.52 11.28 -9.02
N GLU A 135 -10.31 12.08 -8.29
CA GLU A 135 -11.27 13.02 -8.90
C GLU A 135 -10.55 14.02 -9.81
N LYS A 136 -9.35 14.44 -9.41
CA LYS A 136 -8.53 15.38 -10.18
C LYS A 136 -7.83 14.73 -11.37
N LEU A 137 -7.48 13.44 -11.28
CA LEU A 137 -7.00 12.68 -12.44
C LEU A 137 -8.09 12.54 -13.51
N ILE A 138 -9.34 12.32 -13.11
CA ILE A 138 -10.48 12.16 -14.02
C ILE A 138 -10.84 13.49 -14.68
N SER A 139 -10.77 14.60 -13.94
CA SER A 139 -11.10 15.92 -14.48
C SER A 139 -10.07 16.46 -15.48
N GLY A 140 -8.86 15.91 -15.51
CA GLY A 140 -7.78 16.36 -16.37
C GLY A 140 -7.26 17.76 -16.01
N ALA A 141 -7.60 18.28 -14.83
CA ALA A 141 -7.15 19.59 -14.39
C ALA A 141 -5.63 19.62 -14.20
N SER A 142 -4.97 20.60 -14.83
CA SER A 142 -3.53 20.83 -14.66
C SER A 142 -3.23 21.31 -13.24
N TYR A 143 -2.09 20.89 -12.68
CA TYR A 143 -1.53 21.45 -11.44
C TYR A 143 -0.84 22.81 -11.66
N GLU A 144 -0.71 23.22 -12.91
CA GLU A 144 -0.11 24.49 -13.31
C GLU A 144 -1.23 25.45 -13.72
N ASP A 145 -1.35 26.56 -12.99
CA ASP A 145 -2.13 27.72 -13.45
C ASP A 145 -1.15 28.75 -14.04
N LEU A 146 -0.81 28.57 -15.31
CA LEU A 146 0.10 29.45 -16.04
C LEU A 146 -0.42 30.90 -16.14
N SER A 147 -1.70 31.15 -15.84
CA SER A 147 -2.31 32.48 -15.82
C SER A 147 -2.22 33.16 -14.45
N SER A 148 -1.85 32.43 -13.40
CA SER A 148 -1.70 32.94 -12.05
C SER A 148 -0.37 33.68 -11.85
N PRO A 149 -0.32 34.74 -11.03
CA PRO A 149 0.93 35.35 -10.56
C PRO A 149 1.87 34.37 -9.85
N SER A 150 1.32 33.27 -9.33
CA SER A 150 2.04 32.13 -8.77
C SER A 150 1.67 30.87 -9.57
N PRO A 151 2.40 30.59 -10.67
CA PRO A 151 2.04 29.49 -11.59
C PRO A 151 2.24 28.10 -10.98
N CYS A 152 3.00 28.00 -9.89
CA CYS A 152 3.22 26.79 -9.10
C CYS A 152 2.45 26.85 -7.78
N ALA A 153 1.16 27.19 -7.84
CA ALA A 153 0.35 27.44 -6.66
C ALA A 153 0.33 26.23 -5.71
N THR A 154 0.62 26.46 -4.44
CA THR A 154 0.38 25.50 -3.36
C THR A 154 -1.10 25.17 -3.33
N THR A 155 -1.42 23.90 -3.52
CA THR A 155 -2.80 23.43 -3.50
C THR A 155 -3.41 23.59 -2.11
N ALA A 156 -4.74 23.78 -2.04
CA ALA A 156 -5.46 23.83 -0.77
C ALA A 156 -5.23 22.55 0.06
N ASP A 157 -5.42 22.60 1.37
CA ASP A 157 -5.15 21.47 2.27
C ASP A 157 -5.89 20.18 1.91
N ALA A 158 -7.06 20.29 1.27
CA ALA A 158 -7.87 19.18 0.77
C ALA A 158 -7.27 18.47 -0.47
N GLU A 159 -6.25 19.05 -1.11
CA GLU A 159 -5.60 18.54 -2.32
C GLU A 159 -4.17 18.02 -2.07
N ARG A 160 -3.74 17.88 -0.80
CA ARG A 160 -2.37 17.48 -0.39
C ARG A 160 -2.02 16.01 -0.67
N SER A 161 -2.45 15.43 -1.79
CA SER A 161 -1.95 14.11 -2.18
C SER A 161 -0.44 14.18 -2.44
N LEU A 162 0.26 13.06 -2.21
CA LEU A 162 1.70 12.98 -2.48
C LEU A 162 2.04 13.26 -3.95
N MET A 163 1.17 12.86 -4.88
CA MET A 163 1.32 13.15 -6.31
C MET A 163 1.26 14.66 -6.60
N VAL A 164 0.24 15.34 -6.06
CA VAL A 164 0.09 16.80 -6.19
C VAL A 164 1.31 17.53 -5.65
N THR A 165 1.81 17.09 -4.49
CA THR A 165 2.98 17.71 -3.85
C THR A 165 4.23 17.57 -4.73
N SER A 166 4.44 16.39 -5.34
CA SER A 166 5.54 16.16 -6.30
C SER A 166 5.45 17.09 -7.51
N ASP A 167 4.24 17.28 -8.06
CA ASP A 167 4.01 18.17 -9.20
C ASP A 167 4.29 19.64 -8.88
N VAL A 168 3.88 20.10 -7.69
CA VAL A 168 4.18 21.46 -7.21
C VAL A 168 5.69 21.67 -7.06
N ILE A 169 6.41 20.71 -6.48
CA ILE A 169 7.87 20.81 -6.30
C ILE A 169 8.57 20.89 -7.67
N GLU A 170 8.21 20.04 -8.62
CA GLU A 170 8.81 20.12 -9.95
C GLU A 170 8.56 21.48 -10.62
N CYS A 171 7.31 21.97 -10.60
CA CYS A 171 7.01 23.29 -11.17
C CYS A 171 7.91 24.38 -10.57
N GLN A 172 8.12 24.36 -9.25
CA GLN A 172 8.97 25.35 -8.59
C GLN A 172 10.46 25.18 -8.93
N VAL A 173 10.94 23.95 -9.10
CA VAL A 173 12.31 23.68 -9.56
C VAL A 173 12.51 24.20 -10.98
N ARG A 174 11.55 23.94 -11.88
CA ARG A 174 11.57 24.45 -13.26
C ARG A 174 11.54 25.98 -13.30
N MET A 175 10.74 26.61 -12.44
CA MET A 175 10.69 28.06 -12.31
C MET A 175 12.03 28.64 -11.79
N ALA A 176 12.70 27.96 -10.87
CA ALA A 176 14.01 28.38 -10.37
C ALA A 176 15.07 28.33 -11.48
N ALA A 177 15.09 27.27 -12.29
CA ALA A 177 15.96 27.20 -13.47
C ALA A 177 15.70 28.33 -14.47
N TYR A 178 14.43 28.65 -14.73
CA TYR A 178 14.04 29.75 -15.61
C TYR A 178 14.49 31.12 -15.08
N LEU A 179 14.32 31.39 -13.78
CA LEU A 179 14.75 32.66 -13.16
C LEU A 179 16.26 32.85 -13.21
N LYS A 180 17.05 31.79 -12.99
CA LYS A 180 18.51 31.85 -13.15
C LYS A 180 18.93 32.20 -14.58
N MET A 181 18.25 31.64 -15.57
CA MET A 181 18.46 32.02 -16.97
C MET A 181 18.11 33.50 -17.20
N LYS A 182 16.97 33.98 -16.68
CA LYS A 182 16.59 35.39 -16.81
C LYS A 182 17.62 36.33 -16.18
N LEU A 183 18.15 35.98 -15.00
CA LEU A 183 19.21 36.72 -14.33
C LEU A 183 20.52 36.77 -15.14
N SER A 184 20.82 35.72 -15.89
CA SER A 184 22.03 35.66 -16.73
C SER A 184 21.97 36.52 -18.01
N LYS A 185 20.78 36.98 -18.42
CA LYS A 185 20.54 37.65 -19.71
C LYS A 185 20.27 39.17 -19.62
N ASP A 186 20.82 39.87 -18.61
CA ASP A 186 20.54 41.28 -18.33
C ASP A 186 19.02 41.55 -18.17
N SER A 187 18.51 41.26 -16.97
CA SER A 187 17.10 41.51 -16.63
C SER A 187 16.84 43.00 -16.41
N ASP A 188 15.70 43.50 -16.91
CA ASP A 188 15.21 44.86 -16.63
C ASP A 188 14.93 45.10 -15.12
N ASP A 189 14.74 44.05 -14.33
CA ASP A 189 14.53 44.09 -12.87
C ASP A 189 15.41 43.06 -12.14
N VAL A 190 16.72 43.29 -12.17
CA VAL A 190 17.73 42.42 -11.55
C VAL A 190 17.47 42.22 -10.05
N PHE A 191 17.12 43.27 -9.31
CA PHE A 191 16.92 43.17 -7.85
C PHE A 191 15.64 42.39 -7.49
N GLY A 192 14.55 42.59 -8.23
CA GLY A 192 13.32 41.81 -8.07
C GLY A 192 13.54 40.33 -8.39
N ASP A 193 14.26 40.03 -9.47
CA ASP A 193 14.56 38.66 -9.87
C ASP A 193 15.52 37.94 -8.89
N ILE A 194 16.54 38.62 -8.35
CA ILE A 194 17.42 38.05 -7.29
C ILE A 194 16.61 37.73 -6.03
N THR A 195 15.75 38.66 -5.60
CA THR A 195 14.91 38.46 -4.42
C THR A 195 13.96 37.27 -4.63
N ARG A 196 13.42 37.13 -5.85
CA ARG A 196 12.55 36.02 -6.23
C ARG A 196 13.30 34.69 -6.29
N ASP A 197 14.52 34.65 -6.84
CA ASP A 197 15.38 33.46 -6.87
C ASP A 197 15.72 32.96 -5.46
N ILE A 198 16.15 33.86 -4.56
CA ILE A 198 16.46 33.51 -3.17
C ILE A 198 15.22 32.95 -2.45
N SER A 199 14.07 33.61 -2.64
CA SER A 199 12.80 33.17 -2.04
C SER A 199 12.40 31.79 -2.55
N LEU A 200 12.49 31.57 -3.86
CA LEU A 200 12.11 30.31 -4.49
C LEU A 200 13.06 29.17 -4.11
N SER A 201 14.37 29.41 -4.07
CA SER A 201 15.38 28.43 -3.62
C SER A 201 15.11 27.98 -2.18
N ARG A 202 14.79 28.93 -1.27
CA ARG A 202 14.40 28.62 0.11
C ARG A 202 13.10 27.82 0.15
N SER A 203 12.10 28.22 -0.65
CA SER A 203 10.82 27.53 -0.72
C SER A 203 10.97 26.10 -1.25
N ASN A 204 11.78 25.87 -2.28
CA ASN A 204 12.08 24.55 -2.83
C ASN A 204 12.71 23.64 -1.78
N ALA A 205 13.71 24.15 -1.04
CA ALA A 205 14.37 23.40 0.02
C ALA A 205 13.38 22.97 1.11
N GLU A 206 12.49 23.88 1.54
CA GLU A 206 11.48 23.55 2.55
C GLU A 206 10.42 22.57 2.01
N ASN A 207 9.92 22.79 0.79
CA ASN A 207 8.92 21.89 0.19
C ASN A 207 9.48 20.49 -0.03
N MET A 208 10.74 20.35 -0.43
CA MET A 208 11.42 19.05 -0.51
C MET A 208 11.49 18.35 0.85
N ARG A 209 11.77 19.11 1.92
CA ARG A 209 11.83 18.60 3.29
C ARG A 209 10.45 18.19 3.81
N LEU A 210 9.42 18.98 3.48
CA LEU A 210 8.03 18.65 3.79
C LEU A 210 7.58 17.41 3.04
N TYR A 211 7.97 17.24 1.78
CA TYR A 211 7.65 16.06 0.99
C TYR A 211 8.26 14.79 1.56
N ASP A 212 9.55 14.83 1.93
CA ASP A 212 10.22 13.72 2.64
C ASP A 212 9.48 13.35 3.93
N ARG A 213 9.12 14.35 4.74
CA ARG A 213 8.33 14.15 5.96
C ARG A 213 6.95 13.54 5.68
N ASN A 214 6.27 14.00 4.63
CA ASN A 214 4.95 13.50 4.25
C ASN A 214 5.03 12.04 3.78
N ILE A 215 6.07 11.67 3.03
CA ILE A 215 6.34 10.27 2.65
C ILE A 215 6.50 9.41 3.92
N VAL A 216 7.34 9.82 4.87
CA VAL A 216 7.54 9.08 6.12
C VAL A 216 6.25 8.97 6.93
N SER A 217 5.48 10.06 7.02
CA SER A 217 4.19 10.07 7.73
C SER A 217 3.19 9.11 7.07
N TYR A 218 3.16 9.09 5.74
CA TYR A 218 2.29 8.23 4.95
C TYR A 218 2.65 6.74 5.13
N ILE A 219 3.92 6.39 5.03
CA ILE A 219 4.41 5.02 5.28
C ILE A 219 4.07 4.58 6.71
N ARG A 220 4.18 5.48 7.69
CA ARG A 220 3.77 5.18 9.08
C ARG A 220 2.28 4.88 9.19
N ALA A 221 1.42 5.61 8.46
CA ALA A 221 -0.02 5.35 8.43
C ALA A 221 -0.33 3.98 7.80
N VAL A 222 0.33 3.63 6.69
CA VAL A 222 0.24 2.30 6.06
C VAL A 222 0.68 1.21 7.03
N ASN A 223 1.82 1.38 7.70
CA ASN A 223 2.33 0.41 8.67
C ASN A 223 1.41 0.26 9.89
N SER A 224 0.75 1.33 10.32
CA SER A 224 -0.27 1.27 11.38
C SER A 224 -1.46 0.41 10.96
N ARG A 225 -1.92 0.53 9.71
CA ARG A 225 -3.01 -0.31 9.17
C ARG A 225 -2.57 -1.76 9.00
N LEU A 226 -1.35 -1.99 8.51
CA LEU A 226 -0.74 -3.30 8.40
C LEU A 226 -0.69 -4.04 9.75
N THR A 227 -0.29 -3.34 10.81
CA THR A 227 -0.28 -3.89 12.18
C THR A 227 -1.69 -4.29 12.62
N SER A 228 -2.70 -3.48 12.31
CA SER A 228 -4.11 -3.84 12.62
C SER A 228 -4.63 -5.03 11.81
N LEU A 229 -4.09 -5.30 10.61
CA LEU A 229 -4.45 -6.47 9.82
C LEU A 229 -3.85 -7.77 10.39
N GLY A 230 -2.67 -7.68 11.03
CA GLY A 230 -2.00 -8.81 11.69
C GLY A 230 -2.49 -9.09 13.11
N GLU A 231 -3.31 -8.22 13.68
CA GLU A 231 -3.95 -8.42 14.98
C GLU A 231 -5.12 -9.40 14.82
N VAL A 232 -4.79 -10.70 14.73
CA VAL A 232 -5.78 -11.77 14.87
C VAL A 232 -6.46 -11.54 16.21
N SER A 233 -7.77 -11.24 16.18
CA SER A 233 -8.63 -11.20 17.35
C SER A 233 -8.50 -12.56 18.07
N VAL A 234 -7.59 -12.64 19.03
CA VAL A 234 -7.62 -13.66 20.06
C VAL A 234 -8.84 -13.28 20.90
N GLN A 235 -10.02 -13.76 20.51
CA GLN A 235 -11.13 -13.79 21.44
C GLN A 235 -10.66 -14.74 22.55
N PRO A 236 -10.42 -14.26 23.79
CA PRO A 236 -10.31 -15.19 24.90
C PRO A 236 -11.65 -15.93 24.91
N LEU A 237 -11.59 -17.25 24.72
CA LEU A 237 -12.71 -18.13 25.03
C LEU A 237 -13.07 -17.84 26.48
N ILE A 238 -14.14 -17.08 26.67
CA ILE A 238 -14.75 -16.85 27.97
C ILE A 238 -15.18 -18.23 28.47
N GLU A 239 -14.42 -18.76 29.42
CA GLU A 239 -14.79 -19.91 30.22
C GLU A 239 -16.06 -19.53 31.00
N LYS A 240 -17.16 -20.24 30.74
CA LYS A 240 -18.40 -20.17 31.54
C LYS A 240 -18.37 -21.25 32.61
#